data_AF-A0A8J2VKT7-F1
#
_entry.id   AF-A0A8J2VKT7-F1
#
_cell.length_a   1.000
_cell.length_b   1.000
_cell.length_c   1.000
_cell.angle_alpha   90.00
_cell.angle_beta   90.00
_cell.angle_gamma   90.00
#
_symmetry.space_group_name_H-M   'P 1'
#
loop_
_entity.id
_entity.type
_entity.pdbx_description
1 polymer ?
#
loop_
_entity_poly.entity_id
_entity_poly.type
_entity_poly.pdbx_seq_one_letter_code
_entity_poly.pdbx_strand_id
1 'polypeptide(L)'
;MAIAEETVSFRWPPGTPAEVKKEYYRLKEELGRNTSRRIAQYVIDGILRDLRGDKVYPVPLLREPTPEQRDWLYHELTISMMAKSLDSILQEPFVPFGRLNEKKEEGQKEDKPSALAEDIVRDMESSGLDFGD
;
A
#
# COMPACT_ATOMS: atom_id res chain seq x y z
N MET A 1 -17.75 2.92 42.09
CA MET A 1 -18.13 2.07 40.94
C MET A 1 -17.09 0.97 40.86
N ALA A 2 -17.44 -0.26 41.21
CA ALA A 2 -16.50 -1.38 41.19
C ALA A 2 -16.24 -1.75 39.73
N ILE A 3 -14.99 -1.64 39.29
CA ILE A 3 -14.57 -2.08 37.95
C ILE A 3 -14.48 -3.61 38.07
N ALA A 4 -15.33 -4.34 37.35
CA ALA A 4 -15.28 -5.79 37.35
C ALA A 4 -13.95 -6.24 36.74
N GLU A 5 -13.13 -6.96 37.51
CA GLU A 5 -11.89 -7.55 37.00
C GLU A 5 -12.23 -8.81 36.19
N GLU A 6 -12.41 -8.64 34.89
CA GLU A 6 -12.54 -9.76 33.97
C GLU A 6 -11.17 -10.34 33.62
N THR A 7 -11.03 -11.66 33.76
CA THR A 7 -9.77 -12.35 33.45
C THR A 7 -9.79 -12.82 32.00
N VAL A 8 -8.86 -12.33 31.18
CA VAL A 8 -8.70 -12.76 29.78
C VAL A 8 -7.42 -13.56 29.64
N SER A 9 -7.52 -14.80 29.14
CA SER A 9 -6.36 -15.65 28.87
C SER A 9 -5.99 -15.65 27.39
N PHE A 10 -4.72 -15.39 27.06
CA PHE A 10 -4.22 -15.42 25.69
C PHE A 10 -3.42 -16.69 25.39
N ARG A 11 -3.52 -17.18 24.14
CA ARG A 11 -2.66 -18.24 23.60
C ARG A 11 -1.85 -17.69 22.44
N TRP A 12 -0.64 -18.20 22.25
CA TRP A 12 0.17 -17.86 21.09
C TRP A 12 -0.43 -18.45 19.82
N PRO A 13 -0.71 -17.64 18.78
CA PRO A 13 -1.18 -18.15 17.51
C PRO A 13 -0.09 -18.93 16.76
N PRO A 14 -0.46 -19.86 15.85
CA PRO A 14 0.50 -20.54 14.99
C PRO A 14 1.18 -19.52 14.07
N GLY A 15 2.50 -19.49 14.05
CA GLY A 15 3.29 -18.54 13.24
C GLY A 15 3.80 -17.30 13.99
N THR A 16 3.65 -17.22 15.31
CA THR A 16 4.29 -16.12 16.08
C THR A 16 5.82 -16.13 15.89
N PRO A 17 6.43 -15.01 15.45
CA PRO A 17 7.89 -14.88 15.31
C PRO A 17 8.65 -15.17 16.61
N ALA A 18 9.86 -15.71 16.49
CA ALA A 18 10.66 -16.12 17.66
C ALA A 18 11.13 -14.90 18.49
N GLU A 19 11.35 -13.76 17.85
CA GLU A 19 11.76 -12.52 18.48
C GLU A 19 10.71 -12.02 19.47
N VAL A 20 9.43 -12.12 19.12
CA VAL A 20 8.31 -11.70 19.99
C VAL A 20 8.25 -12.54 21.26
N LYS A 21 8.47 -13.86 21.14
CA LYS A 21 8.50 -14.76 22.30
C LYS A 21 9.68 -14.44 23.20
N LYS A 22 10.86 -14.19 22.63
CA LYS A 22 12.06 -13.80 23.38
C LYS A 22 11.83 -12.51 24.18
N GLU A 23 11.24 -11.50 23.55
CA GLU A 23 10.94 -10.23 24.21
C GLU A 23 9.90 -10.40 25.34
N TYR A 24 8.89 -11.25 25.14
CA TYR A 24 7.94 -11.59 26.20
C TYR A 24 8.63 -12.22 27.41
N TYR A 25 9.56 -13.17 27.21
CA TYR A 25 10.29 -13.77 28.33
C TYR A 25 11.17 -12.76 29.06
N ARG A 26 11.83 -11.86 28.32
CA ARG A 26 12.59 -10.73 28.91
C ARG A 26 11.70 -9.86 29.80
N LEU A 27 10.52 -9.47 29.31
CA LEU A 27 9.55 -8.68 30.07
C LEU A 27 9.00 -9.44 31.29
N LYS A 28 8.89 -10.77 31.19
CA LYS A 28 8.47 -11.61 32.32
C LYS A 28 9.53 -11.64 33.43
N GLU A 29 10.80 -11.72 33.06
CA GLU A 29 11.92 -11.65 34.02
C GLU A 29 12.01 -10.27 34.68
N GLU A 30 11.81 -9.19 33.92
CA GLU A 30 11.89 -7.81 34.40
C GLU A 30 10.70 -7.41 35.29
N LEU A 31 9.47 -7.73 34.89
CA LEU A 31 8.25 -7.22 35.52
C LEU A 31 7.54 -8.24 36.43
N GLY A 32 7.88 -9.53 36.33
CA GLY A 32 7.35 -10.60 37.16
C GLY A 32 5.83 -10.71 37.17
N ARG A 33 5.19 -10.15 38.21
CA ARG A 33 3.72 -10.17 38.39
C ARG A 33 2.98 -9.10 37.59
N ASN A 34 3.68 -8.05 37.17
CA ASN A 34 3.09 -6.93 36.42
C ASN A 34 3.07 -7.15 34.91
N THR A 35 3.53 -8.30 34.42
CA THR A 35 3.61 -8.62 32.99
C THR A 35 2.25 -8.58 32.32
N SER A 36 1.20 -9.17 32.92
CA SER A 36 -0.16 -9.16 32.37
C SER A 36 -0.71 -7.74 32.22
N ARG A 37 -0.40 -6.85 33.18
CA ARG A 37 -0.81 -5.44 33.12
C ARG A 37 -0.12 -4.71 31.97
N ARG A 38 1.17 -4.98 31.72
CA ARG A 38 1.91 -4.38 30.61
C ARG A 38 1.43 -4.90 29.25
N ILE A 39 1.14 -6.19 29.16
CA ILE A 39 0.62 -6.79 27.92
C ILE A 39 -0.78 -6.27 27.62
N ALA A 40 -1.63 -6.11 28.63
CA ALA A 40 -2.95 -5.51 28.45
C ALA A 40 -2.86 -4.12 27.79
N GLN A 41 -1.86 -3.31 28.16
CA GLN A 41 -1.62 -2.01 27.50
C GLN A 41 -1.26 -2.19 26.02
N TYR A 42 -0.34 -3.11 25.68
CA TYR A 42 0.02 -3.36 24.28
C TYR A 42 -1.15 -3.87 23.43
N VAL A 43 -2.02 -4.69 24.02
CA VAL A 43 -3.24 -5.18 23.34
C VAL A 43 -4.22 -4.04 23.11
N ILE A 44 -4.47 -3.19 24.12
CA ILE A 44 -5.36 -2.02 23.99
C ILE A 44 -4.82 -1.06 22.93
N ASP A 45 -3.52 -0.74 22.98
CA ASP A 45 -2.87 0.14 22.00
C ASP A 45 -2.96 -0.46 20.58
N GLY A 46 -2.80 -1.77 20.44
CA GLY A 46 -2.95 -2.48 19.17
C GLY A 46 -4.37 -2.40 18.62
N ILE A 47 -5.38 -2.67 19.45
CA ILE A 47 -6.79 -2.58 19.06
C ILE A 47 -7.15 -1.12 18.70
N LEU A 48 -6.69 -0.15 19.48
CA LEU A 48 -6.93 1.27 19.21
C LEU A 48 -6.32 1.71 17.88
N ARG A 49 -5.13 1.21 17.51
CA ARG A 49 -4.52 1.48 16.20
C ARG A 49 -5.34 0.90 15.05
N ASP A 50 -5.82 -0.33 15.21
CA ASP A 50 -6.67 -0.99 14.20
C ASP A 50 -8.02 -0.26 14.02
N LEU A 51 -8.67 0.11 15.13
CA LEU A 51 -9.94 0.87 15.14
C LEU A 51 -9.79 2.27 14.55
N ARG A 52 -8.66 2.93 14.74
CA ARG A 52 -8.40 4.27 14.20
C ARG A 52 -8.17 4.26 12.68
N GLY A 53 -8.02 3.09 12.06
CA GLY A 53 -7.71 3.00 10.64
C GLY A 53 -6.33 3.53 10.28
N ASP A 54 -5.46 3.76 11.27
CA ASP A 54 -4.05 4.11 11.09
C ASP A 54 -3.29 2.85 10.66
N LYS A 55 -3.60 2.33 9.47
CA LYS A 55 -2.78 1.35 8.77
C LYS A 55 -1.54 2.06 8.24
N VAL A 56 -0.67 2.48 9.14
CA VAL A 56 0.68 2.90 8.79
C VAL A 56 1.40 1.62 8.40
N TYR A 57 1.46 1.33 7.11
CA TYR A 57 2.34 0.29 6.59
C TYR A 57 3.76 0.86 6.61
N PRO A 58 4.64 0.43 7.54
CA PRO A 58 6.03 0.83 7.45
C PRO A 58 6.59 0.19 6.18
N VAL A 59 6.85 1.00 5.16
CA VAL A 59 7.64 0.57 4.00
C VAL A 59 9.09 0.74 4.43
N PRO A 60 9.80 -0.32 4.83
CA PRO A 60 11.21 -0.19 5.15
C PRO A 60 11.95 0.24 3.89
N LEU A 61 12.57 1.41 3.91
CA LEU A 61 13.52 1.78 2.88
C LEU A 61 14.71 0.83 3.01
N LEU A 62 14.95 0.00 1.99
CA LEU A 62 15.99 -1.03 2.01
C LEU A 62 17.41 -0.44 2.17
N ARG A 63 17.60 0.84 1.85
CA ARG A 63 18.84 1.63 1.98
C ARG A 63 18.50 3.12 2.14
N GLU A 64 19.36 3.87 2.83
CA GLU A 64 19.24 5.33 2.87
C GLU A 64 19.42 5.91 1.46
N PRO A 65 18.50 6.76 0.97
CA PRO A 65 18.58 7.31 -0.37
C PRO A 65 19.76 8.27 -0.50
N THR A 66 20.46 8.23 -1.63
CA THR A 66 21.49 9.23 -1.98
C THR A 66 20.86 10.62 -2.12
N PRO A 67 21.66 11.72 -2.07
CA PRO A 67 21.13 13.07 -2.26
C PRO A 67 20.32 13.24 -3.56
N GLU A 68 20.80 12.66 -4.65
CA GLU A 68 20.12 12.63 -5.94
C GLU A 68 18.83 11.82 -5.86
N GLN A 69 18.85 10.63 -5.24
CA GLN A 69 17.63 9.83 -5.07
C GLN A 69 16.57 10.53 -4.22
N ARG A 70 16.97 11.34 -3.23
CA ARG A 70 16.06 12.19 -2.47
C ARG A 70 15.44 13.27 -3.35
N ASP A 71 16.25 13.94 -4.16
CA ASP A 71 15.77 14.96 -5.09
C ASP A 71 14.75 14.39 -6.08
N TRP A 72 15.03 13.20 -6.63
CA TRP A 72 14.08 12.45 -7.44
C TRP A 72 12.81 12.08 -6.67
N LEU A 73 12.91 11.71 -5.38
CA LEU A 73 11.76 11.36 -4.54
C LEU A 73 10.77 12.52 -4.36
N TYR A 74 11.30 13.75 -4.31
CA TYR A 74 10.51 14.98 -4.10
C TYR A 74 10.05 15.65 -5.41
N HIS A 75 10.48 15.16 -6.56
CA HIS A 75 10.03 15.66 -7.85
C HIS A 75 8.55 15.30 -8.09
N GLU A 76 7.73 16.25 -8.59
CA GLU A 76 6.27 16.08 -8.72
C GLU A 76 5.86 14.84 -9.52
N LEU A 77 6.59 14.57 -10.62
CA LEU A 77 6.36 13.39 -11.45
C LEU A 77 6.59 12.09 -10.67
N THR A 78 7.65 12.02 -9.88
CA THR A 78 7.99 10.84 -9.08
C THR A 78 6.98 10.62 -7.98
N ILE A 79 6.53 11.69 -7.30
CA ILE A 79 5.47 11.62 -6.29
C ILE A 79 4.19 11.06 -6.93
N SER A 80 3.81 11.56 -8.11
CA SER A 80 2.63 11.09 -8.83
C SER A 80 2.72 9.61 -9.22
N MET A 81 3.89 9.16 -9.66
CA MET A 81 4.14 7.75 -9.97
C MET A 81 4.10 6.88 -8.72
N MET A 82 4.67 7.34 -7.60
CA MET A 82 4.63 6.62 -6.33
C MET A 82 3.21 6.53 -5.78
N ALA A 83 2.45 7.62 -5.81
CA ALA A 83 1.05 7.64 -5.38
C ALA A 83 0.20 6.62 -6.16
N LYS A 84 0.37 6.57 -7.48
CA LYS A 84 -0.30 5.58 -8.35
C LYS A 84 0.12 4.15 -8.04
N SER A 85 1.41 3.93 -7.80
CA SER A 85 1.94 2.61 -7.44
C SER A 85 1.41 2.15 -6.08
N LEU A 86 1.39 3.04 -5.09
CA LEU A 86 0.86 2.77 -3.76
C LEU A 86 -0.64 2.44 -3.81
N ASP A 87 -1.44 3.23 -4.53
CA ASP A 87 -2.86 2.95 -4.73
C ASP A 87 -3.09 1.56 -5.35
N SER A 88 -2.27 1.20 -6.36
CA SER A 88 -2.35 -0.11 -7.00
C SER A 88 -1.99 -1.26 -6.04
N ILE A 89 -0.96 -1.08 -5.20
CA ILE A 89 -0.55 -2.07 -4.19
C ILE A 89 -1.64 -2.23 -3.11
N LEU A 90 -2.28 -1.14 -2.71
CA LEU A 90 -3.34 -1.16 -1.71
C LEU A 90 -4.61 -1.86 -2.23
N GLN A 91 -4.90 -1.74 -3.53
CA GLN A 91 -6.05 -2.41 -4.16
C GLN A 91 -5.77 -3.90 -4.45
N GLU A 92 -4.57 -4.27 -4.90
CA GLU A 92 -4.20 -5.66 -5.22
C GLU A 92 -2.79 -6.03 -4.68
N PRO A 93 -2.67 -6.46 -3.41
CA PRO A 93 -1.36 -6.62 -2.74
C PRO A 93 -0.52 -7.82 -3.22
N PHE A 94 -1.08 -8.72 -4.04
CA PHE A 94 -0.39 -9.94 -4.50
C PHE A 94 0.05 -9.90 -5.96
N VAL A 95 -0.16 -8.79 -6.67
CA VAL A 95 0.24 -8.66 -8.07
C VAL A 95 1.54 -7.85 -8.16
N PRO A 96 2.66 -8.46 -8.59
CA PRO A 96 3.90 -7.72 -8.82
C PRO A 96 3.65 -6.57 -9.81
N PHE A 97 4.20 -5.40 -9.53
CA PHE A 97 3.98 -4.17 -10.31
C PHE A 97 4.14 -4.35 -11.83
N GLY A 98 5.07 -5.21 -12.26
CA GLY A 98 5.26 -5.54 -13.68
C GLY A 98 4.05 -6.19 -14.37
N ARG A 99 3.23 -6.95 -13.64
CA ARG A 99 2.04 -7.64 -14.17
C ARG A 99 0.76 -6.80 -14.17
N LEU A 100 0.77 -5.66 -13.47
CA LEU A 100 -0.37 -4.72 -13.46
C LEU A 100 -0.45 -3.92 -14.77
N ASN A 101 0.69 -3.63 -15.38
CA ASN A 101 0.74 -2.97 -16.68
C ASN A 101 0.24 -3.89 -17.81
N GLU A 102 0.45 -5.21 -17.69
CA GLU A 102 -0.03 -6.21 -18.66
C GLU A 102 -1.57 -6.30 -18.68
N LYS A 103 -2.23 -6.22 -17.52
CA LYS A 103 -3.72 -6.24 -17.45
C LYS A 103 -4.38 -5.03 -18.13
N LYS A 104 -3.69 -3.89 -18.27
CA LYS A 104 -4.25 -2.74 -18.98
C LYS A 104 -4.28 -2.95 -20.49
N GLU A 105 -3.38 -3.76 -21.04
CA GLU A 105 -3.35 -4.03 -22.48
C GLU A 105 -4.41 -5.05 -22.91
N GLU A 106 -4.87 -5.94 -22.01
CA GLU A 106 -5.96 -6.89 -22.33
C GLU A 106 -7.37 -6.25 -22.27
N GLY A 107 -7.50 -5.07 -21.65
CA GLY A 107 -8.78 -4.36 -21.48
C GLY A 107 -9.03 -3.20 -22.45
N GLN A 108 -8.00 -2.70 -23.13
CA GLN A 108 -8.16 -1.76 -24.23
C GLN A 108 -8.11 -2.55 -25.54
N LYS A 109 -9.24 -3.16 -25.91
CA LYS A 109 -9.53 -3.21 -27.34
C LYS A 109 -9.55 -1.77 -27.79
N GLU A 110 -8.55 -1.40 -28.59
CA GLU A 110 -8.52 -0.15 -29.33
C GLU A 110 -9.93 0.10 -29.88
N ASP A 111 -10.64 1.07 -29.31
CA ASP A 111 -11.81 1.60 -29.95
C ASP A 111 -11.31 2.15 -31.28
N LYS A 112 -11.51 1.36 -32.34
CA LYS A 112 -11.35 1.83 -33.72
C LYS A 112 -11.96 3.22 -33.77
N PRO A 113 -11.25 4.21 -34.37
CA PRO A 113 -11.74 5.57 -34.39
C PRO A 113 -13.20 5.54 -34.84
N SER A 114 -14.06 6.14 -34.00
CA SER A 114 -15.50 6.28 -34.24
C SER A 114 -15.71 6.58 -35.73
N ALA A 115 -16.69 5.93 -36.37
CA ALA A 115 -17.00 6.13 -37.79
C ALA A 115 -17.12 7.63 -38.18
N LEU A 116 -17.42 8.50 -37.20
CA LEU A 116 -17.42 9.94 -37.34
C LEU A 116 -16.03 10.54 -37.70
N ALA A 117 -14.95 9.98 -37.18
CA ALA A 117 -13.58 10.40 -37.48
C ALA A 117 -13.13 9.95 -38.88
N GLU A 118 -13.55 8.76 -39.33
CA GLU A 118 -13.29 8.33 -40.72
C GLU A 118 -14.06 9.19 -41.73
N ASP A 119 -15.30 9.59 -41.43
CA ASP A 119 -16.07 10.51 -42.27
C ASP A 119 -15.46 11.92 -42.31
N ILE A 120 -14.94 12.43 -41.19
CA ILE A 120 -14.26 13.74 -41.16
C ILE A 120 -12.97 13.72 -41.99
N VAL A 121 -12.19 12.64 -41.91
CA VAL A 121 -10.96 12.50 -42.70
C VAL A 121 -11.31 12.38 -44.19
N ARG A 122 -12.36 11.64 -44.54
CA ARG A 122 -12.83 11.50 -45.93
C ARG A 122 -13.38 12.81 -46.51
N ASP A 123 -14.11 13.59 -45.71
CA ASP A 123 -14.58 14.93 -46.12
C ASP A 123 -13.40 15.89 -46.31
N MET A 124 -12.39 15.82 -45.44
CA MET A 124 -11.15 16.60 -45.57
C MET A 124 -10.36 16.23 -46.82
N GLU A 125 -10.24 14.95 -47.16
CA GLU A 125 -9.56 14.48 -48.38
C GLU A 125 -10.33 14.86 -49.65
N SER A 126 -11.67 14.88 -49.60
CA SER A 126 -12.52 15.31 -50.74
C SER A 126 -12.48 16.82 -50.98
N SER A 127 -12.07 17.60 -49.98
CA SER A 127 -12.00 19.07 -50.02
C SER A 127 -10.75 19.60 -50.73
N GLY A 128 -9.84 18.73 -51.19
CA GLY A 128 -8.73 19.10 -52.08
C GLY A 128 -7.72 20.08 -51.48
N LEU A 129 -7.52 20.06 -50.15
CA LEU A 129 -6.43 20.81 -49.52
C LEU A 129 -5.18 19.91 -49.44
N ASP A 130 -4.46 19.88 -50.56
CA ASP A 130 -3.13 19.31 -50.69
C ASP A 130 -2.12 20.24 -49.99
N PHE A 131 -1.71 19.91 -48.77
CA PHE A 131 -0.53 20.50 -48.15
C PHE A 131 0.66 19.59 -48.45
N GLY A 132 1.15 19.69 -49.69
CA GLY A 132 2.47 19.21 -50.06
C GLY A 132 3.58 20.03 -49.38
N ASP A 133 4.59 19.26 -48.94
CA ASP A 133 5.87 19.57 -48.27
C ASP A 133 5.88 20.01 -46.79
#